data_AF-A0A2M6Y7M7-F1
#
_entry.id   AF-A0A2M6Y7M7-F1
#
_cell.length_a   1.000
_cell.length_b   1.000
_cell.length_c   1.000
_cell.angle_alpha   90.00
_cell.angle_beta   90.00
_cell.angle_gamma   90.00
#
_symmetry.space_group_name_H-M   'P 1'
#
loop_
_entity.id
_entity.type
_entity.pdbx_description
1 polymer ?
#
loop_
_entity_poly.entity_id
_entity_poly.type
_entity_poly.pdbx_seq_one_letter_code
_entity_poly.pdbx_strand_id
1 'polypeptide(L)'
;MAQKTHKTPAQRLAVLEVAIASGNPVAAGAFLKDGPVLTLAEKDYAKAALLKSKAEALLDLRDVLRMDWNEDSANKLSSALEIRIDADKPLTKLGIGPAPEKLLPWMTRYMPTAPADTKKAVKKAIRQWGVVFGTITSTQNMSWGQATMMSGNGLTLTKAEWEGWTIRERNAVLGEMMAKDPMLTIYSDEALATGKGDMNVYTAVSSVKASGALTPEQLAQLTGKPLADQLYLLGSFFDGSNIAVSDDLKMKINAARSSLPKEVLNSQQRDLLGSMLNTAVTTELKGTRAGDKVLAFYAKNGPMKIAVKPCDGAYSRYDPATRTIVLDSETIQQYMHMKGYTAESVMKNKAQLAEIAKYMSPMVVYESAHQAQDVWAKKSGVYKPHMQEDEIEAMSLEGLYTSEKLTKDAAFKTILTSSRDFSTYAFKKMEVATEYKTSGAKKFGATVRQRYFSGLPSLDAAASQVLGAVSDELVRREGLTQEERDDIDAAGLSISEAMKMSPGEISGSVGEIQAAALVKLQKDLISLGVYKKHYSAAARENRKLKTSSTGNSAVPPIL
;
A
#
# COMPACT_ATOMS: atom_id res chain seq x y z
N MET A 1 12.61 -39.98 -38.51
CA MET A 1 11.62 -39.12 -37.83
C MET A 1 11.42 -39.63 -36.41
N ALA A 2 12.03 -38.99 -35.40
CA ALA A 2 11.82 -39.40 -34.01
C ALA A 2 10.42 -38.93 -33.56
N GLN A 3 9.52 -39.87 -33.29
CA GLN A 3 8.25 -39.58 -32.61
C GLN A 3 8.60 -38.93 -31.26
N LYS A 4 8.29 -37.64 -31.11
CA LYS A 4 8.24 -37.00 -29.79
C LYS A 4 7.15 -37.71 -29.01
N THR A 5 7.53 -38.66 -28.16
CA THR A 5 6.63 -39.26 -27.20
C THR A 5 6.12 -38.16 -26.27
N HIS A 6 4.84 -37.83 -26.39
CA HIS A 6 4.20 -36.86 -25.52
C HIS A 6 4.11 -37.47 -24.12
N LYS A 7 4.86 -36.91 -23.14
CA LYS A 7 4.81 -37.31 -21.73
C LYS A 7 3.36 -37.28 -21.21
N THR A 8 2.95 -38.30 -20.45
CA THR A 8 1.63 -38.33 -19.80
C THR A 8 1.51 -37.25 -18.71
N PRO A 9 0.29 -36.83 -18.29
CA PRO A 9 0.15 -35.87 -17.18
C PRO A 9 0.87 -36.29 -15.90
N ALA A 10 0.87 -37.58 -15.55
CA ALA A 10 1.58 -38.09 -14.38
C ALA A 10 3.11 -37.94 -14.51
N GLN A 11 3.67 -38.27 -15.68
CA GLN A 11 5.10 -38.09 -15.94
C GLN A 11 5.50 -36.61 -15.94
N ARG A 12 4.63 -35.72 -16.45
CA ARG A 12 4.86 -34.27 -16.40
C ARG A 12 4.78 -33.75 -14.98
N LEU A 13 3.80 -34.17 -14.18
CA LEU A 13 3.65 -33.79 -12.77
C LEU A 13 4.89 -34.15 -11.96
N ALA A 14 5.38 -35.38 -12.06
CA ALA A 14 6.58 -35.82 -11.33
C ALA A 14 7.83 -34.97 -11.68
N VAL A 15 8.02 -34.64 -12.96
CA VAL A 15 9.14 -33.78 -13.40
C VAL A 15 8.98 -32.35 -12.86
N LEU A 16 7.76 -31.82 -12.89
CA LEU A 16 7.47 -30.48 -12.39
C LEU A 16 7.62 -30.38 -10.87
N GLU A 17 7.20 -31.39 -10.11
CA GLU A 17 7.37 -31.46 -8.65
C GLU A 17 8.84 -31.33 -8.25
N VAL A 18 9.72 -32.14 -8.85
CA VAL A 18 11.16 -32.09 -8.59
C VAL A 18 11.75 -30.73 -8.96
N ALA A 19 11.37 -30.20 -10.12
CA ALA A 19 11.88 -28.91 -10.57
C ALA A 19 11.41 -27.74 -9.69
N ILE A 20 10.16 -27.74 -9.24
CA ILE A 20 9.62 -26.74 -8.31
C ILE A 20 10.32 -26.84 -6.96
N ALA A 21 10.55 -28.05 -6.43
CA ALA A 21 11.29 -28.26 -5.19
C ALA A 21 12.73 -27.71 -5.26
N SER A 22 13.35 -27.68 -6.45
CA SER A 22 14.65 -27.05 -6.69
C SER A 22 14.62 -25.52 -6.86
N GLY A 23 13.46 -24.89 -6.67
CA GLY A 23 13.26 -23.46 -6.79
C GLY A 23 13.15 -22.94 -8.24
N ASN A 24 12.78 -23.77 -9.22
CA ASN A 24 12.78 -23.36 -10.63
C ASN A 24 11.50 -22.58 -11.02
N PRO A 25 11.58 -21.26 -11.30
CA PRO A 25 10.39 -20.46 -11.60
C PRO A 25 9.82 -20.68 -13.02
N VAL A 26 10.57 -21.29 -13.92
CA VAL A 26 10.07 -21.69 -15.25
C VAL A 26 9.19 -22.92 -15.13
N ALA A 27 9.63 -23.92 -14.35
CA ALA A 27 8.82 -25.10 -14.05
C ALA A 27 7.56 -24.74 -13.28
N ALA A 28 7.66 -23.86 -12.29
CA ALA A 28 6.50 -23.31 -11.58
C ALA A 28 5.46 -22.71 -12.55
N GLY A 29 5.90 -21.84 -13.47
CA GLY A 29 5.03 -21.26 -14.47
C GLY A 29 4.43 -22.26 -15.47
N ALA A 30 5.15 -23.35 -15.77
CA ALA A 30 4.64 -24.44 -16.62
C ALA A 30 3.56 -25.26 -15.90
N PHE A 31 3.79 -25.61 -14.63
CA PHE A 31 2.83 -26.30 -13.78
C PHE A 31 1.52 -25.54 -13.66
N LEU A 32 1.57 -24.24 -13.34
CA LEU A 32 0.37 -23.39 -13.17
C LEU A 32 -0.45 -23.19 -14.47
N LYS A 33 0.09 -23.57 -15.64
CA LYS A 33 -0.57 -23.46 -16.94
C LYS A 33 -1.01 -24.81 -17.53
N ASP A 34 -0.52 -25.92 -17.00
CA ASP A 34 -0.83 -27.26 -17.50
C ASP A 34 -2.11 -27.79 -16.84
N GLY A 35 -3.26 -27.43 -17.40
CA GLY A 35 -4.59 -27.81 -16.88
C GLY A 35 -4.71 -29.30 -16.55
N PRO A 36 -4.37 -30.23 -17.47
CA PRO A 36 -4.38 -31.66 -17.19
C PRO A 36 -3.49 -32.10 -16.01
N VAL A 37 -2.32 -31.47 -15.83
CA VAL A 37 -1.43 -31.73 -14.68
C VAL A 37 -2.03 -31.20 -13.39
N LEU A 38 -2.63 -30.00 -13.42
CA LEU A 38 -3.33 -29.43 -12.25
C LEU A 38 -4.50 -30.32 -11.81
N THR A 39 -5.35 -30.74 -12.76
CA THR A 39 -6.46 -31.66 -12.46
C THR A 39 -5.98 -32.99 -11.90
N LEU A 40 -4.83 -33.49 -12.37
CA LEU A 40 -4.24 -34.71 -11.80
C LEU A 40 -3.70 -34.47 -10.38
N ALA A 41 -2.99 -33.38 -10.15
CA ALA A 41 -2.45 -33.03 -8.84
C ALA A 41 -3.58 -32.89 -7.81
N GLU A 42 -4.68 -32.23 -8.18
CA GLU A 42 -5.86 -31.99 -7.34
C GLU A 42 -6.59 -33.26 -6.87
N LYS A 43 -6.22 -34.46 -7.36
CA LYS A 43 -6.66 -35.73 -6.76
C LYS A 43 -6.13 -35.93 -5.34
N ASP A 44 -4.95 -35.39 -5.05
CA ASP A 44 -4.41 -35.24 -3.69
C ASP A 44 -4.42 -33.76 -3.36
N TYR A 45 -5.50 -33.34 -2.69
CA TYR A 45 -5.80 -31.93 -2.51
C TYR A 45 -4.74 -31.20 -1.67
N ALA A 46 -4.27 -31.83 -0.59
CA ALA A 46 -3.26 -31.26 0.30
C ALA A 46 -1.91 -31.11 -0.43
N LYS A 47 -1.48 -32.14 -1.15
CA LYS A 47 -0.25 -32.09 -1.94
C LYS A 47 -0.34 -31.05 -3.07
N ALA A 48 -1.48 -30.96 -3.75
CA ALA A 48 -1.71 -29.97 -4.79
C ALA A 48 -1.63 -28.54 -4.26
N ALA A 49 -2.22 -28.26 -3.10
CA ALA A 49 -2.20 -26.95 -2.46
C ALA A 49 -0.76 -26.52 -2.09
N LEU A 50 0.04 -27.42 -1.50
CA LEU A 50 1.45 -27.17 -1.20
C LEU A 50 2.29 -26.92 -2.46
N LEU A 51 2.06 -27.69 -3.52
CA LEU A 51 2.78 -27.54 -4.77
C LEU A 51 2.42 -26.23 -5.48
N LYS A 52 1.13 -25.85 -5.49
CA LYS A 52 0.66 -24.56 -5.99
C LYS A 52 1.24 -23.40 -5.19
N SER A 53 1.23 -23.48 -3.85
CA SER A 53 1.85 -22.46 -2.99
C SER A 53 3.31 -22.22 -3.39
N LYS A 54 4.13 -23.27 -3.49
CA LYS A 54 5.53 -23.15 -3.92
C LYS A 54 5.68 -22.57 -5.33
N ALA A 55 4.84 -23.02 -6.27
CA ALA A 55 4.90 -22.55 -7.64
C ALA A 55 4.52 -21.06 -7.77
N GLU A 56 3.47 -20.62 -7.08
CA GLU A 56 3.04 -19.22 -7.09
C GLU A 56 4.07 -18.30 -6.43
N ALA A 57 4.66 -18.70 -5.30
CA ALA A 57 5.76 -17.94 -4.67
C ALA A 57 6.96 -17.74 -5.60
N LEU A 58 7.38 -18.79 -6.32
CA LEU A 58 8.49 -18.69 -7.28
C LEU A 58 8.15 -17.80 -8.46
N LEU A 59 6.91 -17.86 -8.94
CA LEU A 59 6.45 -17.06 -10.07
C LEU A 59 6.40 -15.59 -9.68
N ASP A 60 5.81 -15.29 -8.53
CA ASP A 60 5.69 -13.93 -7.98
C ASP A 60 7.07 -13.32 -7.69
N LEU A 61 7.99 -14.06 -7.04
CA LEU A 61 9.36 -13.59 -6.82
C LEU A 61 10.05 -13.23 -8.14
N ARG A 62 9.94 -14.11 -9.15
CA ARG A 62 10.52 -13.85 -10.48
C ARG A 62 9.92 -12.60 -11.12
N ASP A 63 8.62 -12.44 -11.03
CA ASP A 63 7.92 -11.34 -11.68
C ASP A 63 8.19 -10.00 -10.98
N VAL A 64 8.34 -10.00 -9.66
CA VAL A 64 8.85 -8.84 -8.89
C VAL A 64 10.26 -8.49 -9.32
N LEU A 65 11.19 -9.44 -9.36
CA LEU A 65 12.59 -9.17 -9.73
C LEU A 65 12.78 -8.81 -11.22
N ARG A 66 11.74 -8.97 -12.06
CA ARG A 66 11.71 -8.52 -13.45
C ARG A 66 11.22 -7.08 -13.62
N MET A 67 10.74 -6.44 -12.56
CA MET A 67 10.45 -5.01 -12.60
C MET A 67 11.75 -4.20 -12.73
N ASP A 68 11.62 -2.95 -13.15
CA ASP A 68 12.76 -2.07 -13.40
C ASP A 68 13.31 -1.51 -12.08
N TRP A 69 14.22 -2.25 -11.45
CA TRP A 69 14.83 -1.88 -10.17
C TRP A 69 16.21 -1.24 -10.35
N ASN A 70 16.42 -0.19 -9.59
CA ASN A 70 17.68 0.54 -9.45
C ASN A 70 17.94 0.88 -7.97
N GLU A 71 19.08 1.50 -7.65
CA GLU A 71 19.46 1.78 -6.26
C GLU A 71 18.55 2.79 -5.55
N ASP A 72 17.87 3.65 -6.31
CA ASP A 72 16.90 4.63 -5.81
C ASP A 72 15.56 3.98 -5.41
N SER A 73 15.27 2.80 -5.97
CA SER A 73 14.08 2.01 -5.65
C SER A 73 14.37 0.83 -4.72
N ALA A 74 15.59 0.74 -4.18
CA ALA A 74 16.00 -0.37 -3.33
C ALA A 74 15.20 -0.49 -2.03
N ASN A 75 14.70 0.61 -1.45
CA ASN A 75 13.86 0.55 -0.25
C ASN A 75 12.48 -0.04 -0.56
N LYS A 76 11.87 0.34 -1.68
CA LYS A 76 10.62 -0.27 -2.18
C LYS A 76 10.80 -1.76 -2.47
N LEU A 77 11.93 -2.12 -3.09
CA LEU A 77 12.28 -3.52 -3.29
C LEU A 77 12.52 -4.24 -1.96
N SER A 78 13.10 -3.59 -0.96
CA SER A 78 13.28 -4.15 0.38
C SER A 78 11.93 -4.53 0.99
N SER A 79 10.95 -3.62 1.00
CA SER A 79 9.60 -3.91 1.47
C SER A 79 8.92 -5.03 0.67
N ALA A 80 9.13 -5.08 -0.65
CA ALA A 80 8.59 -6.14 -1.49
C ALA A 80 9.23 -7.51 -1.18
N LEU A 81 10.54 -7.56 -0.94
CA LEU A 81 11.23 -8.80 -0.60
C LEU A 81 10.92 -9.23 0.83
N GLU A 82 10.76 -8.30 1.77
CA GLU A 82 10.43 -8.58 3.17
C GLU A 82 9.17 -9.43 3.32
N ILE A 83 8.10 -9.10 2.60
CA ILE A 83 6.85 -9.87 2.68
C ILE A 83 6.93 -11.25 2.00
N ARG A 84 7.99 -11.51 1.21
CA ARG A 84 8.17 -12.74 0.41
C ARG A 84 9.21 -13.68 1.03
N ILE A 85 10.26 -13.12 1.61
CA ILE A 85 11.43 -13.82 2.15
C ILE A 85 11.46 -13.58 3.65
N ASP A 86 10.75 -14.44 4.38
CA ASP A 86 10.65 -14.44 5.83
C ASP A 86 10.60 -15.90 6.34
N ALA A 87 10.70 -16.10 7.65
CA ALA A 87 10.79 -17.43 8.29
C ALA A 87 9.61 -18.36 7.95
N ASP A 88 8.40 -17.80 7.85
CA ASP A 88 7.14 -18.50 7.65
C ASP A 88 6.72 -18.59 6.16
N LYS A 89 7.56 -18.16 5.21
CA LYS A 89 7.16 -18.04 3.80
C LYS A 89 7.48 -19.30 2.98
N PRO A 90 6.68 -19.60 1.93
CA PRO A 90 6.93 -20.75 1.05
C PRO A 90 8.32 -20.78 0.39
N LEU A 91 8.91 -19.61 0.13
CA LEU A 91 10.26 -19.49 -0.45
C LEU A 91 11.36 -20.06 0.47
N THR A 92 11.18 -20.00 1.79
CA THR A 92 12.14 -20.57 2.76
C THR A 92 12.23 -22.09 2.61
N LYS A 93 11.10 -22.76 2.35
CA LYS A 93 11.06 -24.22 2.08
C LYS A 93 11.69 -24.62 0.75
N LEU A 94 11.99 -23.65 -0.12
CA LEU A 94 12.68 -23.83 -1.40
C LEU A 94 14.16 -23.44 -1.30
N GLY A 95 14.65 -23.12 -0.09
CA GLY A 95 16.02 -22.66 0.13
C GLY A 95 16.26 -21.21 -0.30
N ILE A 96 15.21 -20.42 -0.52
CA ILE A 96 15.27 -19.01 -0.92
C ILE A 96 14.82 -18.16 0.29
N GLY A 97 15.51 -18.33 1.43
CA GLY A 97 15.18 -17.73 2.71
C GLY A 97 15.53 -18.64 3.91
N PRO A 98 15.29 -18.20 5.17
CA PRO A 98 14.88 -16.84 5.52
C PRO A 98 16.03 -15.83 5.43
N ALA A 99 17.28 -16.32 5.51
CA ALA A 99 18.48 -15.54 5.25
C ALA A 99 18.45 -14.93 3.82
N PRO A 100 18.40 -13.60 3.68
CA PRO A 100 18.16 -12.91 2.40
C PRO A 100 19.24 -13.16 1.35
N GLU A 101 20.48 -13.42 1.75
CA GLU A 101 21.62 -13.67 0.87
C GLU A 101 21.40 -14.88 -0.05
N LYS A 102 20.57 -15.85 0.37
CA LYS A 102 20.21 -17.03 -0.44
C LYS A 102 19.49 -16.65 -1.75
N LEU A 103 18.94 -15.44 -1.85
CA LEU A 103 18.36 -14.91 -3.08
C LEU A 103 19.42 -14.73 -4.19
N LEU A 104 20.66 -14.37 -3.85
CA LEU A 104 21.68 -14.04 -4.86
C LEU A 104 22.13 -15.27 -5.69
N PRO A 105 22.42 -16.45 -5.09
CA PRO A 105 22.66 -17.67 -5.85
C PRO A 105 21.45 -18.10 -6.68
N TRP A 106 20.24 -17.95 -6.13
CA TRP A 106 19.00 -18.27 -6.86
C TRP A 106 18.85 -17.40 -8.12
N MET A 107 19.07 -16.09 -7.99
CA MET A 107 19.06 -15.16 -9.13
C MET A 107 20.13 -15.50 -10.16
N THR A 108 21.33 -15.88 -9.71
CA THR A 108 22.42 -16.28 -10.61
C THR A 108 22.02 -17.49 -11.47
N ARG A 109 21.34 -18.46 -10.84
CA ARG A 109 20.89 -19.69 -11.51
C ARG A 109 19.72 -19.47 -12.46
N TYR A 110 18.69 -18.72 -12.03
CA TYR A 110 17.41 -18.65 -12.75
C TYR A 110 17.14 -17.31 -13.45
N MET A 111 17.92 -16.28 -13.15
CA MET A 111 17.85 -14.95 -13.75
C MET A 111 19.25 -14.44 -14.14
N PRO A 112 20.08 -15.22 -14.87
CA PRO A 112 21.47 -14.83 -15.17
C PRO A 112 21.55 -13.51 -15.95
N THR A 113 20.56 -13.24 -16.80
CA THR A 113 20.43 -12.04 -17.63
C THR A 113 19.78 -10.85 -16.93
N ALA A 114 19.56 -10.92 -15.60
CA ALA A 114 19.05 -9.77 -14.86
C ALA A 114 19.99 -8.56 -15.01
N PRO A 115 19.46 -7.34 -15.23
CA PRO A 115 20.27 -6.13 -15.37
C PRO A 115 21.22 -5.92 -14.20
N ALA A 116 22.37 -5.29 -14.47
CA ALA A 116 23.37 -5.00 -13.43
C ALA A 116 22.79 -4.11 -12.31
N ASP A 117 21.97 -3.12 -12.67
CA ASP A 117 21.32 -2.23 -11.72
C ASP A 117 20.32 -2.95 -10.83
N THR A 118 19.56 -3.91 -11.39
CA THR A 118 18.69 -4.78 -10.59
C THR A 118 19.49 -5.61 -9.59
N LYS A 119 20.66 -6.16 -9.99
CA LYS A 119 21.53 -6.92 -9.08
C LYS A 119 22.08 -6.04 -7.95
N LYS A 120 22.44 -4.78 -8.23
CA LYS A 120 22.84 -3.80 -7.20
C LYS A 120 21.68 -3.45 -6.27
N ALA A 121 20.52 -3.13 -6.85
CA ALA A 121 19.30 -2.84 -6.12
C ALA A 121 18.93 -3.97 -5.16
N VAL A 122 19.02 -5.24 -5.60
CA VAL A 122 18.77 -6.41 -4.74
C VAL A 122 19.74 -6.45 -3.57
N LYS A 123 21.06 -6.29 -3.78
CA LYS A 123 22.04 -6.28 -2.69
C LYS A 123 21.75 -5.19 -1.65
N LYS A 124 21.34 -4.01 -2.11
CA LYS A 124 20.93 -2.89 -1.24
C LYS A 124 19.58 -3.18 -0.56
N ALA A 125 18.63 -3.79 -1.25
CA ALA A 125 17.29 -4.12 -0.74
C ALA A 125 17.32 -5.20 0.35
N ILE A 126 18.15 -6.23 0.19
CA ILE A 126 18.35 -7.25 1.22
C ILE A 126 19.21 -6.76 2.39
N ARG A 127 19.68 -5.50 2.34
CA ARG A 127 20.57 -4.90 3.33
C ARG A 127 21.84 -5.73 3.52
N GLN A 128 22.48 -6.14 2.43
CA GLN A 128 23.71 -6.94 2.51
C GLN A 128 24.75 -6.21 3.36
N TRP A 129 25.40 -6.92 4.29
CA TRP A 129 26.35 -6.34 5.24
C TRP A 129 27.33 -5.36 4.60
N GLY A 130 28.01 -5.77 3.52
CA GLY A 130 29.00 -4.94 2.83
C GLY A 130 28.42 -3.71 2.12
N VAL A 131 27.11 -3.66 1.89
CA VAL A 131 26.41 -2.49 1.33
C VAL A 131 26.05 -1.50 2.44
N VAL A 132 25.65 -2.00 3.61
CA VAL A 132 25.24 -1.16 4.75
C VAL A 132 26.45 -0.65 5.54
N PHE A 133 27.40 -1.54 5.87
CA PHE A 133 28.50 -1.27 6.80
C PHE A 133 29.89 -1.27 6.13
N GLY A 134 29.97 -1.48 4.81
CA GLY A 134 31.23 -1.52 4.08
C GLY A 134 32.14 -2.68 4.50
N THR A 135 33.38 -2.38 4.88
CA THR A 135 34.40 -3.37 5.28
C THR A 135 34.46 -3.63 6.79
N ILE A 136 33.62 -2.97 7.58
CA ILE A 136 33.56 -3.14 9.04
C ILE A 136 33.16 -4.60 9.34
N THR A 137 33.81 -5.27 10.29
CA THR A 137 33.52 -6.68 10.63
C THR A 137 32.62 -6.83 11.86
N SER A 138 32.52 -5.78 12.68
CA SER A 138 31.67 -5.68 13.87
C SER A 138 31.32 -4.21 14.12
N THR A 139 30.07 -3.90 14.40
CA THR A 139 29.62 -2.55 14.78
C THR A 139 29.35 -2.50 16.29
N GLN A 140 29.89 -1.50 16.98
CA GLN A 140 29.69 -1.28 18.42
C GLN A 140 28.69 -0.15 18.69
N ASN A 141 27.90 -0.34 19.76
CA ASN A 141 26.96 0.56 20.43
C ASN A 141 25.59 0.79 19.78
N MET A 142 24.65 -0.10 20.12
CA MET A 142 23.24 0.29 20.28
C MET A 142 22.81 0.07 21.74
N SER A 143 22.62 1.13 22.50
CA SER A 143 21.80 1.07 23.72
C SER A 143 20.35 0.83 23.30
N TRP A 144 19.82 -0.35 23.61
CA TRP A 144 18.40 -0.70 23.48
C TRP A 144 17.72 -0.36 24.80
N GLY A 145 16.56 0.29 24.77
CA GLY A 145 15.79 0.64 25.97
C GLY A 145 15.36 -0.56 26.83
N GLN A 146 15.47 -1.79 26.32
CA GLN A 146 15.24 -3.03 27.06
C GLN A 146 16.54 -3.73 27.54
N ALA A 147 17.72 -3.37 27.00
CA ALA A 147 19.02 -3.91 27.44
C ALA A 147 19.61 -3.16 28.65
N THR A 148 19.05 -1.98 28.97
CA THR A 148 19.44 -1.17 30.13
C THR A 148 19.03 -1.78 31.47
N MET A 149 18.20 -2.82 31.51
CA MET A 149 17.76 -3.43 32.77
C MET A 149 18.68 -4.54 33.32
N MET A 150 19.64 -5.08 32.54
CA MET A 150 20.46 -6.20 33.05
C MET A 150 21.98 -6.04 32.95
N SER A 151 22.57 -5.20 32.09
CA SER A 151 24.05 -5.15 32.03
C SER A 151 24.72 -3.89 31.45
N GLY A 152 23.99 -2.85 31.04
CA GLY A 152 24.59 -1.56 30.68
C GLY A 152 25.53 -1.55 29.45
N ASN A 153 25.66 -2.65 28.72
CA ASN A 153 26.47 -2.74 27.50
C ASN A 153 25.58 -2.68 26.27
N GLY A 154 25.91 -1.81 25.31
CA GLY A 154 25.22 -1.75 24.03
C GLY A 154 25.28 -3.09 23.27
N LEU A 155 24.27 -3.36 22.44
CA LEU A 155 24.28 -4.51 21.53
C LEU A 155 25.49 -4.35 20.58
N THR A 156 26.36 -5.35 20.54
CA THR A 156 27.37 -5.48 19.48
C THR A 156 26.72 -6.26 18.35
N LEU A 157 26.64 -5.66 17.17
CA LEU A 157 26.10 -6.32 15.99
C LEU A 157 27.26 -6.90 15.17
N THR A 158 27.30 -8.22 15.04
CA THR A 158 28.30 -8.91 14.22
C THR A 158 27.77 -9.19 12.82
N LYS A 159 28.70 -9.36 11.86
CA LYS A 159 28.36 -9.78 10.50
C LYS A 159 27.59 -11.10 10.47
N ALA A 160 27.99 -12.07 11.30
CA ALA A 160 27.37 -13.40 11.33
C ALA A 160 25.91 -13.34 11.82
N GLU A 161 25.63 -12.54 12.84
CA GLU A 161 24.25 -12.32 13.33
C GLU A 161 23.41 -11.64 12.26
N TRP A 162 23.93 -10.56 11.66
CA TRP A 162 23.24 -9.85 10.59
C TRP A 162 22.90 -10.75 9.40
N GLU A 163 23.85 -11.57 8.95
CA GLU A 163 23.66 -12.52 7.85
C GLU A 163 22.63 -13.62 8.18
N GLY A 164 22.39 -13.90 9.47
CA GLY A 164 21.34 -14.80 9.93
C GLY A 164 19.94 -14.17 9.97
N TRP A 165 19.84 -12.84 10.07
CA TRP A 165 18.57 -12.12 10.17
C TRP A 165 17.79 -12.04 8.86
N THR A 166 16.47 -12.02 9.00
CA THR A 166 15.49 -11.69 7.96
C THR A 166 15.59 -10.22 7.52
N ILE A 167 14.97 -9.88 6.38
CA ILE A 167 14.90 -8.49 5.92
C ILE A 167 14.16 -7.62 6.95
N ARG A 168 13.09 -8.15 7.55
CA ARG A 168 12.28 -7.47 8.57
C ARG A 168 13.12 -7.06 9.78
N GLU A 169 13.87 -8.01 10.34
CA GLU A 169 14.75 -7.75 11.49
C GLU A 169 15.83 -6.72 11.16
N ARG A 170 16.44 -6.81 9.97
CA ARG A 170 17.43 -5.83 9.50
C ARG A 170 16.82 -4.43 9.36
N ASN A 171 15.63 -4.31 8.78
CA ASN A 171 14.93 -3.04 8.63
C ASN A 171 14.54 -2.43 9.98
N ALA A 172 14.07 -3.24 10.94
CA ALA A 172 13.76 -2.79 12.29
C ALA A 172 15.01 -2.23 13.01
N VAL A 173 16.13 -2.94 12.93
CA VAL A 173 17.40 -2.49 13.54
C VAL A 173 17.92 -1.22 12.86
N LEU A 174 17.83 -1.11 11.53
CA LEU A 174 18.21 0.11 10.82
C LEU A 174 17.36 1.31 11.23
N GLY A 175 16.06 1.13 11.44
CA GLY A 175 15.18 2.19 11.93
C GLY A 175 15.68 2.78 13.26
N GLU A 176 16.08 1.93 14.20
CA GLU A 176 16.66 2.36 15.47
C GLU A 176 18.05 3.01 15.30
N MET A 177 18.86 2.55 14.35
CA MET A 177 20.19 3.13 14.08
C MET A 177 20.11 4.53 13.44
N MET A 178 19.10 4.79 12.61
CA MET A 178 18.92 6.09 11.94
C MET A 178 18.80 7.26 12.91
N ALA A 179 18.26 7.04 14.11
CA ALA A 179 18.18 8.05 15.16
C ALA A 179 19.55 8.53 15.66
N LYS A 180 20.60 7.71 15.48
CA LYS A 180 21.97 7.98 15.96
C LYS A 180 22.92 8.31 14.81
N ASP A 181 22.69 7.76 13.63
CA ASP A 181 23.48 8.01 12.43
C ASP A 181 22.57 8.44 11.26
N PRO A 182 22.49 9.76 10.98
CA PRO A 182 21.73 10.29 9.87
C PRO A 182 22.14 9.74 8.49
N MET A 183 23.37 9.21 8.32
CA MET A 183 23.78 8.62 7.04
C MET A 183 22.97 7.37 6.69
N LEU A 184 22.39 6.69 7.68
CA LEU A 184 21.56 5.50 7.46
C LEU A 184 20.14 5.83 7.00
N THR A 185 19.72 7.10 7.05
CA THR A 185 18.39 7.53 6.58
C THR A 185 18.12 7.15 5.12
N ILE A 186 19.17 6.96 4.32
CA ILE A 186 19.09 6.47 2.93
C ILE A 186 18.35 5.12 2.78
N TYR A 187 18.21 4.35 3.87
CA TYR A 187 17.51 3.07 3.90
C TYR A 187 16.01 3.19 4.26
N SER A 188 15.49 4.41 4.45
CA SER A 188 14.07 4.69 4.67
C SER A 188 13.59 5.82 3.75
N ASP A 189 12.70 5.48 2.80
CA ASP A 189 12.07 6.47 1.92
C ASP A 189 11.25 7.51 2.71
N GLU A 190 10.65 7.08 3.83
CA GLU A 190 9.89 7.96 4.73
C GLU A 190 10.79 8.96 5.45
N ALA A 191 11.93 8.51 5.99
CA ALA A 191 12.89 9.39 6.64
C ALA A 191 13.48 10.41 5.64
N LEU A 192 13.80 9.97 4.43
CA LEU A 192 14.27 10.86 3.35
C LEU A 192 13.20 11.90 2.95
N ALA A 193 11.95 11.46 2.80
CA ALA A 193 10.85 12.35 2.45
C ALA A 193 10.59 13.39 3.55
N THR A 194 10.60 12.95 4.82
CA THR A 194 10.44 13.81 5.99
C THR A 194 11.57 14.84 6.08
N GLY A 195 12.84 14.40 6.00
CA GLY A 195 13.98 15.30 6.05
C GLY A 195 14.00 16.33 4.91
N LYS A 196 13.59 15.96 3.69
CA LYS A 196 13.42 16.90 2.59
C LYS A 196 12.28 17.90 2.84
N GLY A 197 11.16 17.42 3.40
CA GLY A 197 10.04 18.26 3.83
C GLY A 197 10.49 19.32 4.85
N ASP A 198 11.15 18.88 5.92
CA ASP A 198 11.65 19.74 6.99
C ASP A 198 12.62 20.80 6.48
N MET A 199 13.54 20.43 5.57
CA MET A 199 14.47 21.39 4.95
C MET A 199 13.75 22.45 4.10
N ASN A 200 12.74 22.06 3.33
CA ASN A 200 11.94 23.00 2.56
C ASN A 200 11.18 23.97 3.48
N VAL A 201 10.61 23.45 4.55
CA VAL A 201 9.87 24.24 5.55
C VAL A 201 10.79 25.16 6.33
N TYR A 202 11.96 24.69 6.74
CA TYR A 202 13.00 25.51 7.38
C TYR A 202 13.47 26.66 6.47
N THR A 203 13.62 26.39 5.17
CA THR A 203 13.97 27.42 4.18
C THR A 203 12.86 28.47 4.06
N ALA A 204 11.60 28.05 4.08
CA ALA A 204 10.45 28.98 4.09
C ALA A 204 10.43 29.85 5.35
N VAL A 205 10.61 29.27 6.54
CA VAL A 205 10.70 30.00 7.82
C VAL A 205 11.84 31.02 7.78
N SER A 206 13.02 30.60 7.31
CA SER A 206 14.19 31.47 7.18
C SER A 206 13.93 32.63 6.20
N SER A 207 13.22 32.35 5.11
CA SER A 207 12.86 33.36 4.10
C SER A 207 11.88 34.40 4.66
N VAL A 208 10.90 33.97 5.47
CA VAL A 208 9.98 34.88 6.17
C VAL A 208 10.76 35.74 7.19
N LYS A 209 11.66 35.16 7.98
CA LYS A 209 12.50 35.89 8.94
C LYS A 209 13.40 36.93 8.25
N ALA A 210 13.96 36.58 7.09
CA ALA A 210 14.84 37.46 6.31
C ALA A 210 14.08 38.49 5.45
N SER A 211 12.75 38.39 5.33
CA SER A 211 11.95 39.27 4.45
C SER A 211 11.86 40.72 4.91
N GLY A 212 12.18 41.01 6.18
CA GLY A 212 11.97 42.31 6.81
C GLY A 212 10.49 42.63 7.13
N ALA A 213 9.56 41.70 6.87
CA ALA A 213 8.13 41.91 7.10
C ALA A 213 7.68 41.68 8.55
N LEU A 214 8.55 41.12 9.41
CA LEU A 214 8.28 40.87 10.83
C LEU A 214 8.85 41.99 11.71
N THR A 215 8.13 42.36 12.76
CA THR A 215 8.65 43.30 13.76
C THR A 215 9.79 42.67 14.60
N PRO A 216 10.64 43.47 15.25
CA PRO A 216 11.66 42.95 16.17
C PRO A 216 11.08 42.04 17.26
N GLU A 217 9.90 42.37 17.79
CA GLU A 217 9.21 41.57 18.82
C GLU A 217 8.74 40.22 18.26
N GLN A 218 8.21 40.21 17.03
CA GLN A 218 7.83 38.96 16.35
C GLN A 218 9.05 38.08 16.07
N LEU A 219 10.17 38.66 15.63
CA LEU A 219 11.42 37.94 15.41
C LEU A 219 11.99 37.36 16.73
N ALA A 220 11.92 38.12 17.81
CA ALA A 220 12.33 37.67 19.14
C ALA A 220 11.49 36.46 19.61
N GLN A 221 10.19 36.46 19.33
CA GLN A 221 9.31 35.32 19.65
C GLN A 221 9.65 34.05 18.87
N LEU A 222 10.27 34.14 17.69
CA LEU A 222 10.66 32.96 16.89
C LEU A 222 12.05 32.43 17.26
N THR A 223 12.91 33.26 17.82
CA THR A 223 14.32 32.94 18.03
C THR A 223 14.50 31.88 19.11
N GLY A 224 15.32 30.86 18.82
CA GLY A 224 15.62 29.76 19.75
C GLY A 224 14.50 28.73 19.93
N LYS A 225 13.36 28.88 19.25
CA LYS A 225 12.25 27.92 19.32
C LYS A 225 12.42 26.75 18.36
N PRO A 226 11.88 25.56 18.67
CA PRO A 226 11.73 24.46 17.73
C PRO A 226 11.04 24.89 16.43
N LEU A 227 11.32 24.19 15.33
CA LEU A 227 10.73 24.51 14.01
C LEU A 227 9.19 24.48 14.05
N ALA A 228 8.60 23.49 14.72
CA ALA A 228 7.14 23.38 14.89
C ALA A 228 6.53 24.62 15.57
N ASP A 229 7.16 25.11 16.65
CA ASP A 229 6.72 26.31 17.35
C ASP A 229 6.86 27.57 16.48
N GLN A 230 7.96 27.67 15.72
CA GLN A 230 8.15 28.78 14.78
C GLN A 230 7.05 28.79 13.71
N LEU A 231 6.68 27.63 13.17
CA LEU A 231 5.59 27.49 12.19
C LEU A 231 4.24 27.89 12.76
N TYR A 232 3.93 27.42 13.97
CA TYR A 232 2.69 27.76 14.67
C TYR A 232 2.55 29.26 14.91
N LEU A 233 3.62 29.90 15.39
CA LEU A 233 3.66 31.35 15.63
C LEU A 233 3.55 32.15 14.33
N LEU A 234 4.29 31.78 13.28
CA LEU A 234 4.22 32.45 11.99
C LEU A 234 2.82 32.39 11.39
N GLY A 235 2.17 31.22 11.42
CA GLY A 235 0.79 31.10 10.98
C GLY A 235 -0.18 31.95 11.80
N SER A 236 0.01 32.00 13.12
CA SER A 236 -0.78 32.87 14.01
C SER A 236 -0.60 34.35 13.67
N PHE A 237 0.61 34.77 13.30
CA PHE A 237 0.86 36.14 12.86
C PHE A 237 0.13 36.46 11.55
N PHE A 238 0.12 35.55 10.58
CA PHE A 238 -0.58 35.76 9.31
C PHE A 238 -2.09 35.93 9.46
N ASP A 239 -2.69 35.23 10.42
CA ASP A 239 -4.14 35.26 10.66
C ASP A 239 -4.64 36.55 11.33
N GLY A 240 -3.74 37.32 11.96
CA GLY A 240 -4.08 38.52 12.73
C GLY A 240 -3.43 39.81 12.21
N SER A 241 -2.63 39.76 11.14
CA SER A 241 -1.88 40.92 10.68
C SER A 241 -1.58 40.92 9.18
N ASN A 242 -1.47 42.11 8.59
CA ASN A 242 -1.07 42.32 7.19
C ASN A 242 0.46 42.19 7.02
N ILE A 243 1.02 41.03 7.37
CA ILE A 243 2.44 40.76 7.08
C ILE A 243 2.62 40.66 5.57
N ALA A 244 3.47 41.54 5.04
CA ALA A 244 3.77 41.69 3.62
C ALA A 244 4.77 40.63 3.11
N VAL A 245 4.45 39.36 3.32
CA VAL A 245 5.14 38.23 2.66
C VAL A 245 4.29 37.67 1.53
N SER A 246 4.92 37.01 0.56
CA SER A 246 4.23 36.42 -0.59
C SER A 246 3.22 35.35 -0.15
N ASP A 247 2.13 35.22 -0.90
CA ASP A 247 1.09 34.22 -0.61
C ASP A 247 1.63 32.79 -0.66
N ASP A 248 2.64 32.52 -1.52
CA ASP A 248 3.35 31.24 -1.57
C ASP A 248 4.03 30.89 -0.24
N LEU A 249 4.73 31.86 0.38
CA LEU A 249 5.36 31.64 1.69
C LEU A 249 4.30 31.46 2.78
N LYS A 250 3.20 32.23 2.75
CA LYS A 250 2.09 32.04 3.69
C LYS A 250 1.50 30.64 3.57
N MET A 251 1.24 30.19 2.34
CA MET A 251 0.70 28.85 2.07
C MET A 251 1.65 27.74 2.51
N LYS A 252 2.96 27.85 2.26
CA LYS A 252 3.97 26.88 2.73
C LYS A 252 3.97 26.74 4.25
N ILE A 253 4.02 27.87 4.95
CA ILE A 253 4.02 27.88 6.41
C ILE A 253 2.70 27.36 6.95
N ASN A 254 1.57 27.84 6.41
CA ASN A 254 0.26 27.38 6.84
C ASN A 254 0.11 25.89 6.60
N ALA A 255 0.48 25.35 5.45
CA ALA A 255 0.37 23.92 5.15
C ALA A 255 1.20 23.01 6.08
N ALA A 256 2.30 23.52 6.62
CA ALA A 256 3.25 22.76 7.44
C ALA A 256 3.04 22.91 8.97
N ARG A 257 2.28 23.91 9.42
CA ARG A 257 2.00 24.09 10.86
C ARG A 257 0.87 23.19 11.34
N SER A 258 0.81 22.98 12.66
CA SER A 258 -0.38 22.42 13.32
C SER A 258 -1.58 23.36 13.24
N SER A 259 -2.79 22.79 13.31
CA SER A 259 -4.06 23.52 13.33
C SER A 259 -4.15 24.48 14.52
N LEU A 260 -4.65 25.70 14.28
CA LEU A 260 -5.06 26.62 15.33
C LEU A 260 -6.37 26.14 15.98
N PRO A 261 -6.70 26.54 17.22
CA PRO A 261 -7.93 26.10 17.90
C PRO A 261 -9.22 26.29 17.09
N LYS A 262 -9.32 27.38 16.30
CA LYS A 262 -10.48 27.68 15.43
C LYS A 262 -10.58 26.80 14.17
N GLU A 263 -9.52 26.06 13.86
CA GLU A 263 -9.40 25.17 12.69
C GLU A 263 -9.59 23.71 13.09
N VAL A 264 -9.38 23.37 14.36
CA VAL A 264 -9.57 22.02 14.89
C VAL A 264 -11.06 21.64 14.85
N LEU A 265 -11.37 20.56 14.14
CA LEU A 265 -12.70 19.96 14.11
C LEU A 265 -12.86 19.05 15.33
N ASN A 266 -13.70 19.44 16.29
CA ASN A 266 -14.09 18.57 17.40
C ASN A 266 -14.98 17.40 16.93
N SER A 267 -15.29 16.44 17.81
CA SER A 267 -16.06 15.24 17.41
C SER A 267 -17.42 15.57 16.80
N GLN A 268 -18.18 16.49 17.41
CA GLN A 268 -19.50 16.87 16.92
C GLN A 268 -19.42 17.56 15.54
N GLN A 269 -18.43 18.43 15.36
CA GLN A 269 -18.19 19.11 14.09
C GLN A 269 -17.76 18.12 12.99
N ARG A 270 -16.97 17.10 13.32
CA ARG A 270 -16.60 16.04 12.38
C ARG A 270 -17.79 15.20 11.94
N ASP A 271 -18.68 14.84 12.86
CA ASP A 271 -19.90 14.09 12.55
C ASP A 271 -20.86 14.91 11.67
N LEU A 272 -21.02 16.20 11.98
CA LEU A 272 -21.79 17.13 11.16
C LEU A 272 -21.18 17.29 9.76
N LEU A 273 -19.86 17.50 9.67
CA LEU A 273 -19.17 17.64 8.40
C LEU A 273 -19.32 16.39 7.54
N GLY A 274 -19.13 15.19 8.11
CA GLY A 274 -19.34 13.94 7.39
C GLY A 274 -20.76 13.84 6.81
N SER A 275 -21.76 14.24 7.59
CA SER A 275 -23.16 14.28 7.15
C SER A 275 -23.37 15.26 5.99
N MET A 276 -22.76 16.45 6.04
CA MET A 276 -22.82 17.46 4.99
C MET A 276 -22.08 17.01 3.71
N LEU A 277 -20.94 16.35 3.87
CA LEU A 277 -20.14 15.83 2.76
C LEU A 277 -20.84 14.72 1.98
N ASN A 278 -21.67 13.88 2.62
CA ASN A 278 -22.47 12.86 1.91
C ASN A 278 -23.22 13.44 0.70
N THR A 279 -23.88 14.59 0.87
CA THR A 279 -24.65 15.24 -0.20
C THR A 279 -23.74 16.00 -1.16
N ALA A 280 -22.76 16.75 -0.64
CA ALA A 280 -21.87 17.57 -1.46
C ALA A 280 -21.03 16.72 -2.42
N VAL A 281 -20.45 15.62 -1.91
CA VAL A 281 -19.64 14.69 -2.70
C VAL A 281 -20.47 13.99 -3.76
N THR A 282 -21.68 13.52 -3.43
CA THR A 282 -22.58 12.89 -4.42
C THR A 282 -22.85 13.81 -5.62
N THR A 283 -22.94 15.13 -5.37
CA THR A 283 -23.09 16.13 -6.45
C THR A 283 -21.78 16.32 -7.20
N GLU A 284 -20.66 16.39 -6.48
CA GLU A 284 -19.32 16.56 -7.06
C GLU A 284 -18.92 15.41 -8.00
N LEU A 285 -19.28 14.16 -7.68
CA LEU A 285 -18.89 13.00 -8.51
C LEU A 285 -19.50 13.02 -9.92
N LYS A 286 -20.65 13.69 -10.11
CA LYS A 286 -21.40 13.69 -11.38
C LYS A 286 -20.59 14.26 -12.55
N GLY A 287 -20.89 13.78 -13.75
CA GLY A 287 -20.32 14.30 -15.00
C GLY A 287 -18.93 13.76 -15.34
N THR A 288 -18.46 12.78 -14.56
CA THR A 288 -17.26 12.01 -14.81
C THR A 288 -17.63 10.54 -14.96
N ARG A 289 -16.97 9.81 -15.85
CA ARG A 289 -17.30 8.39 -16.08
C ARG A 289 -16.99 7.56 -14.83
N ALA A 290 -15.89 7.88 -14.16
CA ALA A 290 -15.53 7.22 -12.91
C ALA A 290 -16.52 7.55 -11.77
N GLY A 291 -16.91 8.82 -11.61
CA GLY A 291 -17.87 9.22 -10.60
C GLY A 291 -19.27 8.68 -10.87
N ASP A 292 -19.74 8.67 -12.12
CA ASP A 292 -21.02 8.08 -12.51
C ASP A 292 -21.06 6.55 -12.22
N LYS A 293 -19.92 5.85 -12.41
CA LYS A 293 -19.78 4.44 -11.99
C LYS A 293 -19.93 4.27 -10.48
N VAL A 294 -19.30 5.14 -9.69
CA VAL A 294 -19.43 5.14 -8.21
C VAL A 294 -20.87 5.40 -7.81
N LEU A 295 -21.53 6.40 -8.41
CA LEU A 295 -22.92 6.72 -8.12
C LEU A 295 -23.87 5.57 -8.47
N ALA A 296 -23.65 4.89 -9.61
CA ALA A 296 -24.41 3.71 -9.99
C ALA A 296 -24.24 2.54 -9.01
N PHE A 297 -23.04 2.38 -8.44
CA PHE A 297 -22.79 1.40 -7.38
C PHE A 297 -23.65 1.69 -6.14
N TYR A 298 -23.68 2.92 -5.64
CA TYR A 298 -24.47 3.28 -4.47
C TYR A 298 -25.98 3.28 -4.74
N ALA A 299 -26.41 3.64 -5.95
CA ALA A 299 -27.82 3.50 -6.33
C ALA A 299 -28.34 2.05 -6.18
N LYS A 300 -27.46 1.05 -6.35
CA LYS A 300 -27.80 -0.37 -6.22
C LYS A 300 -27.56 -0.97 -4.84
N ASN A 301 -26.56 -0.49 -4.10
CA ASN A 301 -26.04 -1.16 -2.89
C ASN A 301 -26.32 -0.41 -1.59
N GLY A 302 -27.13 0.66 -1.65
CA GLY A 302 -27.47 1.52 -0.52
C GLY A 302 -26.72 2.85 -0.56
N PRO A 303 -27.15 3.84 0.25
CA PRO A 303 -26.59 5.18 0.19
C PRO A 303 -25.10 5.21 0.59
N MET A 304 -24.36 6.14 -0.02
CA MET A 304 -23.01 6.48 0.40
C MET A 304 -23.02 7.01 1.83
N LYS A 305 -22.05 6.55 2.63
CA LYS A 305 -21.82 7.03 4.00
C LYS A 305 -20.40 7.55 4.11
N ILE A 306 -20.27 8.80 4.53
CA ILE A 306 -19.02 9.51 4.76
C ILE A 306 -18.94 9.88 6.24
N ALA A 307 -17.80 9.61 6.85
CA ALA A 307 -17.40 10.10 8.15
C ALA A 307 -16.09 10.88 8.03
N VAL A 308 -15.85 11.81 8.97
CA VAL A 308 -14.58 12.53 9.09
C VAL A 308 -13.92 12.15 10.40
N LYS A 309 -12.75 11.50 10.37
CA LYS A 309 -12.03 11.05 11.58
C LYS A 309 -10.52 11.01 11.29
N PRO A 310 -9.65 11.01 12.31
CA PRO A 310 -8.25 10.70 12.10
C PRO A 310 -8.07 9.33 11.43
N CYS A 311 -7.15 9.26 10.48
CA CYS A 311 -6.83 8.05 9.71
C CYS A 311 -5.37 7.60 9.88
N ASP A 312 -4.71 7.98 10.97
CA ASP A 312 -3.37 7.50 11.37
C ASP A 312 -2.33 7.58 10.23
N GLY A 313 -2.27 8.72 9.55
CA GLY A 313 -1.33 8.98 8.45
C GLY A 313 -1.85 8.63 7.04
N ALA A 314 -3.02 8.01 6.91
CA ALA A 314 -3.71 7.85 5.62
C ALA A 314 -4.65 9.03 5.32
N TYR A 315 -4.94 9.28 4.04
CA TYR A 315 -5.89 10.33 3.63
C TYR A 315 -7.36 9.91 3.73
N SER A 316 -7.59 8.60 3.72
CA SER A 316 -8.91 7.99 3.81
C SER A 316 -8.78 6.51 4.16
N ARG A 317 -9.91 5.89 4.53
CA ARG A 317 -10.07 4.44 4.60
C ARG A 317 -11.53 4.04 4.43
N TYR A 318 -11.78 2.84 3.91
CA TYR A 318 -13.07 2.18 3.97
C TYR A 318 -13.19 1.35 5.24
N ASP A 319 -14.24 1.58 6.03
CA ASP A 319 -14.61 0.76 7.17
C ASP A 319 -15.64 -0.32 6.74
N PRO A 320 -15.23 -1.60 6.66
CA PRO A 320 -16.11 -2.68 6.23
C PRO A 320 -17.19 -3.05 7.26
N ALA A 321 -17.00 -2.72 8.55
CA ALA A 321 -17.96 -3.03 9.60
C ALA A 321 -19.17 -2.09 9.52
N THR A 322 -18.92 -0.79 9.32
CA THR A 322 -19.98 0.23 9.22
C THR A 322 -20.40 0.54 7.77
N ARG A 323 -19.65 0.02 6.79
CA ARG A 323 -19.78 0.30 5.35
C ARG A 323 -19.64 1.80 5.05
N THR A 324 -18.66 2.43 5.68
CA THR A 324 -18.45 3.90 5.68
C THR A 324 -17.12 4.25 5.04
N ILE A 325 -17.10 5.28 4.20
CA ILE A 325 -15.88 5.95 3.76
C ILE A 325 -15.48 6.95 4.84
N VAL A 326 -14.31 6.75 5.43
CA VAL A 326 -13.74 7.68 6.42
C VAL A 326 -12.74 8.56 5.69
N LEU A 327 -12.98 9.86 5.69
CA LEU A 327 -12.05 10.87 5.20
C LEU A 327 -11.22 11.40 6.37
N ASP A 328 -9.93 11.56 6.14
CA ASP A 328 -9.02 11.99 7.20
C ASP A 328 -9.28 13.44 7.63
N SER A 329 -9.45 13.63 8.94
CA SER A 329 -9.70 14.96 9.50
C SER A 329 -8.49 15.87 9.42
N GLU A 330 -7.27 15.33 9.50
CA GLU A 330 -6.04 16.13 9.45
C GLU A 330 -5.80 16.68 8.03
N THR A 331 -6.09 15.89 7.00
CA THR A 331 -6.04 16.30 5.59
C THR A 331 -7.07 17.38 5.27
N ILE A 332 -8.26 17.32 5.87
CA ILE A 332 -9.27 18.37 5.73
C ILE A 332 -8.84 19.64 6.46
N GLN A 333 -8.33 19.51 7.70
CA GLN A 333 -7.82 20.65 8.46
C GLN A 333 -6.65 21.29 7.74
N GLN A 334 -5.62 20.50 7.38
CA GLN A 334 -4.89 20.55 6.11
C GLN A 334 -5.22 21.74 5.20
N TYR A 335 -6.28 21.46 4.46
CA TYR A 335 -6.80 22.32 3.44
C TYR A 335 -7.45 23.59 4.00
N MET A 336 -8.13 23.50 5.15
CA MET A 336 -8.74 24.65 5.81
C MET A 336 -7.71 25.73 6.16
N HIS A 337 -6.56 25.39 6.76
CA HIS A 337 -5.54 26.39 7.10
C HIS A 337 -4.85 26.98 5.87
N MET A 338 -4.65 26.19 4.81
CA MET A 338 -4.17 26.73 3.53
C MET A 338 -5.12 27.79 2.94
N LYS A 339 -6.42 27.68 3.25
CA LYS A 339 -7.48 28.56 2.75
C LYS A 339 -7.94 29.64 3.73
N GLY A 340 -7.42 29.63 4.96
CA GLY A 340 -7.90 30.50 6.04
C GLY A 340 -9.33 30.19 6.49
N TYR A 341 -9.79 28.95 6.32
CA TYR A 341 -11.11 28.51 6.76
C TYR A 341 -11.08 28.11 8.24
N THR A 342 -12.20 28.36 8.93
CA THR A 342 -12.42 27.92 10.30
C THR A 342 -13.42 26.77 10.33
N ALA A 343 -13.44 25.99 11.41
CA ALA A 343 -14.44 24.94 11.58
C ALA A 343 -15.86 25.50 11.45
N GLU A 344 -16.13 26.66 12.06
CA GLU A 344 -17.43 27.31 11.99
C GLU A 344 -17.80 27.79 10.58
N SER A 345 -16.84 28.40 9.86
CA SER A 345 -17.11 28.93 8.51
C SER A 345 -17.46 27.81 7.53
N VAL A 346 -16.77 26.67 7.61
CA VAL A 346 -17.05 25.51 6.75
C VAL A 346 -18.47 24.98 6.95
N MET A 347 -18.98 24.93 8.19
CA MET A 347 -20.35 24.46 8.45
C MET A 347 -21.43 25.45 7.99
N LYS A 348 -21.11 26.75 7.93
CA LYS A 348 -22.08 27.79 7.55
C LYS A 348 -22.02 28.15 6.06
N ASN A 349 -20.90 27.91 5.38
CA ASN A 349 -20.67 28.32 4.01
C ASN A 349 -20.70 27.13 3.04
N LYS A 350 -21.78 27.04 2.25
CA LYS A 350 -21.95 25.99 1.23
C LYS A 350 -20.85 25.97 0.18
N ALA A 351 -20.25 27.12 -0.16
CA ALA A 351 -19.16 27.19 -1.12
C ALA A 351 -17.87 26.55 -0.56
N GLN A 352 -17.55 26.82 0.71
CA GLN A 352 -16.40 26.19 1.38
C GLN A 352 -16.60 24.68 1.53
N LEU A 353 -17.81 24.23 1.90
CA LEU A 353 -18.14 22.80 1.92
C LEU A 353 -17.96 22.15 0.54
N ALA A 354 -18.47 22.79 -0.53
CA ALA A 354 -18.34 22.26 -1.89
C ALA A 354 -16.87 22.20 -2.35
N GLU A 355 -16.04 23.15 -1.91
CA GLU A 355 -14.61 23.15 -2.19
C GLU A 355 -13.87 22.01 -1.47
N ILE A 356 -14.20 21.74 -0.20
CA ILE A 356 -13.67 20.56 0.52
C ILE A 356 -14.14 19.27 -0.14
N ALA A 357 -15.41 19.19 -0.57
CA ALA A 357 -15.92 18.04 -1.29
C ALA A 357 -15.15 17.80 -2.61
N LYS A 358 -14.85 18.86 -3.37
CA LYS A 358 -13.98 18.80 -4.56
C LYS A 358 -12.61 18.25 -4.22
N TYR A 359 -11.95 18.85 -3.23
CA TYR A 359 -10.61 18.48 -2.81
C TYR A 359 -10.51 17.00 -2.37
N MET A 360 -11.48 16.51 -1.60
CA MET A 360 -11.49 15.14 -1.06
C MET A 360 -12.14 14.10 -2.00
N SER A 361 -12.83 14.53 -3.06
CA SER A 361 -13.55 13.60 -3.95
C SER A 361 -12.70 12.49 -4.59
N PRO A 362 -11.40 12.66 -4.92
CA PRO A 362 -10.56 11.54 -5.36
C PRO A 362 -10.53 10.37 -4.36
N MET A 363 -10.47 10.67 -3.05
CA MET A 363 -10.47 9.65 -2.01
C MET A 363 -11.80 8.97 -1.83
N VAL A 364 -12.90 9.68 -2.03
CA VAL A 364 -14.20 9.03 -2.07
C VAL A 364 -14.26 8.01 -3.20
N VAL A 365 -13.77 8.34 -4.40
CA VAL A 365 -13.75 7.41 -5.53
C VAL A 365 -12.86 6.20 -5.25
N TYR A 366 -11.68 6.43 -4.69
CA TYR A 366 -10.75 5.38 -4.29
C TYR A 366 -11.37 4.42 -3.26
N GLU A 367 -11.92 4.93 -2.16
CA GLU A 367 -12.55 4.08 -1.12
C GLU A 367 -13.85 3.43 -1.58
N SER A 368 -14.57 4.04 -2.54
CA SER A 368 -15.74 3.41 -3.17
C SER A 368 -15.37 2.14 -3.92
N ALA A 369 -14.16 2.06 -4.49
CA ALA A 369 -13.66 0.85 -5.12
C ALA A 369 -13.42 -0.26 -4.07
N HIS A 370 -12.82 0.07 -2.91
CA HIS A 370 -12.67 -0.88 -1.81
C HIS A 370 -14.01 -1.39 -1.27
N GLN A 371 -15.00 -0.51 -1.17
CA GLN A 371 -16.36 -0.92 -0.81
C GLN A 371 -16.98 -1.85 -1.87
N ALA A 372 -16.78 -1.57 -3.17
CA ALA A 372 -17.27 -2.43 -4.25
C ALA A 372 -16.60 -3.81 -4.23
N GLN A 373 -15.30 -3.87 -3.91
CA GLN A 373 -14.53 -5.11 -3.74
C GLN A 373 -15.06 -5.93 -2.54
N ASP A 374 -15.32 -5.29 -1.40
CA ASP A 374 -15.91 -5.94 -0.22
C ASP A 374 -17.30 -6.51 -0.52
N VAL A 375 -18.18 -5.73 -1.18
CA VAL A 375 -19.51 -6.20 -1.61
C VAL A 375 -19.39 -7.38 -2.59
N TRP A 376 -18.45 -7.32 -3.53
CA TRP A 376 -18.19 -8.42 -4.46
C TRP A 376 -17.75 -9.69 -3.72
N ALA A 377 -16.76 -9.59 -2.83
CA ALA A 377 -16.24 -10.74 -2.10
C ALA A 377 -17.31 -11.40 -1.22
N LYS A 378 -18.09 -10.60 -0.48
CA LYS A 378 -19.24 -11.08 0.32
C LYS A 378 -20.27 -11.79 -0.54
N LYS A 379 -20.62 -11.22 -1.70
CA LYS A 379 -21.58 -11.83 -2.64
C LYS A 379 -21.04 -13.12 -3.26
N SER A 380 -19.74 -13.17 -3.54
CA SER A 380 -19.08 -14.36 -4.06
C SER A 380 -18.79 -15.41 -2.98
N GLY A 381 -18.92 -15.05 -1.70
CA GLY A 381 -18.63 -15.93 -0.58
C GLY A 381 -17.16 -16.34 -0.51
N VAL A 382 -16.24 -15.45 -0.92
CA VAL A 382 -14.79 -15.74 -0.99
C VAL A 382 -14.00 -14.93 0.03
N TYR A 383 -12.92 -15.49 0.54
CA TYR A 383 -11.93 -14.77 1.35
C TYR A 383 -11.28 -13.66 0.52
N LYS A 384 -11.23 -12.41 1.01
CA LYS A 384 -10.61 -11.30 0.29
C LYS A 384 -9.45 -10.70 1.10
N PRO A 385 -8.22 -11.20 0.92
CA PRO A 385 -7.06 -10.53 1.49
C PRO A 385 -6.91 -9.11 0.92
N HIS A 386 -6.28 -8.22 1.68
CA HIS A 386 -5.86 -6.92 1.16
C HIS A 386 -4.59 -7.10 0.31
N MET A 387 -4.67 -6.76 -0.97
CA MET A 387 -3.66 -7.14 -1.98
C MET A 387 -3.38 -6.01 -2.96
N GLN A 388 -2.26 -6.09 -3.67
CA GLN A 388 -1.92 -5.13 -4.73
C GLN A 388 -3.01 -4.97 -5.80
N GLU A 389 -3.74 -6.05 -6.14
CA GLU A 389 -4.84 -5.99 -7.11
C GLU A 389 -6.00 -5.08 -6.67
N ASP A 390 -6.31 -5.05 -5.36
CA ASP A 390 -7.32 -4.15 -4.80
C ASP A 390 -6.92 -2.69 -5.04
N GLU A 391 -5.65 -2.40 -4.78
CA GLU A 391 -5.08 -1.07 -4.91
C GLU A 391 -4.95 -0.59 -6.34
N ILE A 392 -4.59 -1.49 -7.26
CA ILE A 392 -4.53 -1.17 -8.68
C ILE A 392 -5.92 -0.80 -9.18
N GLU A 393 -6.97 -1.51 -8.78
CA GLU A 393 -8.33 -1.18 -9.15
C GLU A 393 -8.75 0.19 -8.59
N ALA A 394 -8.54 0.41 -7.28
CA ALA A 394 -8.90 1.64 -6.60
C ALA A 394 -8.16 2.87 -7.17
N MET A 395 -6.83 2.80 -7.26
CA MET A 395 -6.01 3.86 -7.84
C MET A 395 -6.29 4.09 -9.33
N SER A 396 -6.67 3.04 -10.08
CA SER A 396 -7.05 3.22 -11.49
C SER A 396 -8.34 4.00 -11.64
N LEU A 397 -9.32 3.77 -10.75
CA LEU A 397 -10.58 4.50 -10.76
C LEU A 397 -10.38 5.95 -10.29
N GLU A 398 -9.59 6.15 -9.23
CA GLU A 398 -9.15 7.46 -8.76
C GLU A 398 -8.40 8.25 -9.84
N GLY A 399 -7.42 7.63 -10.49
CA GLY A 399 -6.60 8.24 -11.54
C GLY A 399 -7.46 8.64 -12.74
N LEU A 400 -8.41 7.79 -13.13
CA LEU A 400 -9.39 8.13 -14.15
C LEU A 400 -10.23 9.34 -13.72
N TYR A 401 -10.89 9.28 -12.56
CA TYR A 401 -11.72 10.36 -12.04
C TYR A 401 -10.99 11.71 -11.99
N THR A 402 -9.81 11.70 -11.37
CA THR A 402 -9.00 12.90 -11.18
C THR A 402 -8.56 13.46 -12.52
N SER A 403 -8.15 12.61 -13.48
CA SER A 403 -7.79 13.06 -14.83
C SER A 403 -8.96 13.69 -15.60
N GLU A 404 -10.18 13.17 -15.41
CA GLU A 404 -11.39 13.73 -16.01
C GLU A 404 -11.74 15.08 -15.40
N LYS A 405 -11.70 15.20 -14.07
CA LYS A 405 -11.95 16.46 -13.37
C LYS A 405 -10.92 17.54 -13.71
N LEU A 406 -9.63 17.20 -13.73
CA LEU A 406 -8.57 18.12 -14.17
C LEU A 406 -8.78 18.66 -15.60
N THR A 407 -9.51 17.91 -16.44
CA THR A 407 -9.82 18.30 -17.83
C THR A 407 -11.13 19.09 -17.93
N LYS A 408 -12.17 18.70 -17.20
CA LYS A 408 -13.55 19.18 -17.36
C LYS A 408 -13.98 20.24 -16.34
N ASP A 409 -13.33 20.32 -15.19
CA ASP A 409 -13.70 21.20 -14.08
C ASP A 409 -12.53 22.15 -13.76
N ALA A 410 -12.67 23.40 -14.21
CA ALA A 410 -11.66 24.43 -14.00
C ALA A 410 -11.45 24.75 -12.51
N ALA A 411 -12.52 24.70 -11.69
CA ALA A 411 -12.40 24.94 -10.26
C ALA A 411 -11.62 23.81 -9.58
N PHE A 412 -11.93 22.56 -9.90
CA PHE A 412 -11.18 21.40 -9.41
C PHE A 412 -9.71 21.47 -9.82
N LYS A 413 -9.42 21.82 -11.07
CA LYS A 413 -8.05 22.00 -11.56
C LYS A 413 -7.30 23.07 -10.78
N THR A 414 -7.92 24.22 -10.55
CA THR A 414 -7.33 25.31 -9.76
C THR A 414 -7.06 24.87 -8.33
N ILE A 415 -8.01 24.20 -7.69
CA ILE A 415 -7.88 23.68 -6.32
C ILE A 415 -6.66 22.76 -6.20
N LEU A 416 -6.54 21.72 -7.02
CA LEU A 416 -5.42 20.79 -6.91
C LEU A 416 -4.09 21.42 -7.33
N THR A 417 -4.07 22.21 -8.41
CA THR A 417 -2.83 22.80 -8.92
C THR A 417 -2.25 23.82 -7.94
N SER A 418 -3.09 24.67 -7.35
CA SER A 418 -2.65 25.64 -6.34
C SER A 418 -2.23 25.00 -5.02
N SER A 419 -2.70 23.78 -4.73
CA SER A 419 -2.36 23.08 -3.48
C SER A 419 -1.16 22.14 -3.62
N ARG A 420 -0.77 21.76 -4.83
CA ARG A 420 0.18 20.67 -5.09
C ARG A 420 1.56 20.89 -4.46
N ASP A 421 2.02 22.14 -4.40
CA ASP A 421 3.37 22.47 -3.95
C ASP A 421 3.45 22.57 -2.41
N PHE A 422 2.30 22.47 -1.73
CA PHE A 422 2.17 22.63 -0.28
C PHE A 422 1.51 21.44 0.41
N SER A 423 0.79 20.60 -0.34
CA SER A 423 0.08 19.44 0.19
C SER A 423 0.53 18.16 -0.49
N THR A 424 1.09 17.25 0.30
CA THR A 424 1.48 15.89 -0.14
C THR A 424 0.30 15.12 -0.72
N TYR A 425 -0.90 15.36 -0.19
CA TYR A 425 -2.15 14.84 -0.73
C TYR A 425 -2.36 15.32 -2.17
N ALA A 426 -2.43 16.64 -2.38
CA ALA A 426 -2.72 17.23 -3.69
C ALA A 426 -1.65 16.84 -4.73
N PHE A 427 -0.37 16.88 -4.33
CA PHE A 427 0.74 16.38 -5.13
C PHE A 427 0.50 14.93 -5.60
N LYS A 428 0.22 14.02 -4.66
CA LYS A 428 -0.02 12.60 -4.97
C LYS A 428 -1.21 12.42 -5.89
N LYS A 429 -2.32 13.14 -5.67
CA LYS A 429 -3.52 13.02 -6.54
C LYS A 429 -3.20 13.45 -7.98
N MET A 430 -2.47 14.54 -8.15
CA MET A 430 -2.03 15.00 -9.48
C MET A 430 -1.05 14.05 -10.15
N GLU A 431 -0.11 13.48 -9.39
CA GLU A 431 0.84 12.50 -9.89
C GLU A 431 0.13 11.23 -10.37
N VAL A 432 -0.80 10.70 -9.59
CA VAL A 432 -1.62 9.53 -9.94
C VAL A 432 -2.43 9.79 -11.20
N ALA A 433 -3.07 10.95 -11.30
CA ALA A 433 -3.84 11.33 -12.49
C ALA A 433 -2.95 11.45 -13.75
N THR A 434 -1.76 12.04 -13.60
CA THR A 434 -0.80 12.21 -14.69
C THR A 434 -0.30 10.86 -15.17
N GLU A 435 0.17 10.01 -14.26
CA GLU A 435 0.67 8.67 -14.55
C GLU A 435 -0.42 7.78 -15.18
N TYR A 436 -1.66 7.85 -14.68
CA TYR A 436 -2.78 7.12 -15.28
C TYR A 436 -3.06 7.58 -16.72
N LYS A 437 -2.99 8.90 -16.95
CA LYS A 437 -3.22 9.50 -18.27
C LYS A 437 -2.15 9.06 -19.27
N THR A 438 -0.86 9.13 -18.90
CA THR A 438 0.30 8.90 -19.79
C THR A 438 0.61 7.43 -20.02
N SER A 439 0.62 6.59 -18.98
CA SER A 439 1.17 5.23 -19.04
C SER A 439 0.19 4.19 -19.60
N GLY A 440 -1.11 4.49 -19.59
CA GLY A 440 -2.15 3.52 -19.92
C GLY A 440 -2.31 2.45 -18.84
N ALA A 441 -3.47 1.78 -18.80
CA ALA A 441 -3.87 0.97 -17.64
C ALA A 441 -2.89 -0.15 -17.24
N LYS A 442 -2.23 -0.81 -18.23
CA LYS A 442 -1.30 -1.91 -17.93
C LYS A 442 -0.01 -1.41 -17.27
N LYS A 443 0.60 -0.35 -17.82
CA LYS A 443 1.83 0.21 -17.23
C LYS A 443 1.51 0.92 -15.91
N PHE A 444 0.38 1.62 -15.83
CA PHE A 444 -0.10 2.20 -14.57
C PHE A 444 -0.20 1.16 -13.45
N GLY A 445 -0.80 -0.01 -13.70
CA GLY A 445 -0.84 -1.08 -12.71
C GLY A 445 0.53 -1.58 -12.28
N ALA A 446 1.53 -1.62 -13.18
CA ALA A 446 2.91 -1.94 -12.80
C ALA A 446 3.53 -0.84 -11.93
N THR A 447 3.33 0.43 -12.29
CA THR A 447 3.76 1.58 -11.48
C THR A 447 3.14 1.54 -10.08
N VAL A 448 1.84 1.23 -9.97
CA VAL A 448 1.15 1.12 -8.68
C VAL A 448 1.78 0.05 -7.79
N ARG A 449 2.00 -1.16 -8.33
CA ARG A 449 2.67 -2.26 -7.61
C ARG A 449 4.06 -1.87 -7.13
N GLN A 450 4.85 -1.24 -8.01
CA GLN A 450 6.25 -0.96 -7.71
C GLN A 450 6.43 0.24 -6.78
N ARG A 451 5.63 1.30 -6.98
CA ARG A 451 5.86 2.61 -6.39
C ARG A 451 5.04 2.87 -5.13
N TYR A 452 3.78 2.46 -5.12
CA TYR A 452 2.84 2.84 -4.06
C TYR A 452 2.56 1.70 -3.09
N PHE A 453 2.57 0.45 -3.56
CA PHE A 453 2.16 -0.71 -2.78
C PHE A 453 3.12 -1.89 -2.91
N SER A 454 4.42 -1.61 -2.94
CA SER A 454 5.45 -2.66 -3.00
C SER A 454 5.45 -3.55 -1.76
N GLY A 455 5.06 -3.00 -0.60
CA GLY A 455 4.89 -3.72 0.66
C GLY A 455 3.58 -4.51 0.80
N LEU A 456 2.68 -4.49 -0.20
CA LEU A 456 1.52 -5.38 -0.22
C LEU A 456 1.80 -6.65 -1.04
N PRO A 457 1.27 -7.81 -0.62
CA PRO A 457 1.38 -9.02 -1.42
C PRO A 457 0.54 -8.90 -2.70
N SER A 458 1.03 -9.49 -3.79
CA SER A 458 0.18 -9.76 -4.96
C SER A 458 -0.84 -10.84 -4.61
N LEU A 459 -1.88 -11.00 -5.44
CA LEU A 459 -2.83 -12.10 -5.31
C LEU A 459 -2.15 -13.47 -5.24
N ASP A 460 -1.20 -13.71 -6.12
CA ASP A 460 -0.48 -14.99 -6.16
C ASP A 460 0.43 -15.15 -4.91
N ALA A 461 1.03 -14.07 -4.40
CA ALA A 461 1.83 -14.12 -3.16
C ALA A 461 0.96 -14.37 -1.91
N ALA A 462 -0.16 -13.66 -1.78
CA ALA A 462 -1.10 -13.82 -0.67
C ALA A 462 -1.70 -15.22 -0.66
N ALA A 463 -2.14 -15.70 -1.83
CA ALA A 463 -2.65 -17.06 -2.00
C ALA A 463 -1.59 -18.09 -1.63
N SER A 464 -0.36 -17.95 -2.14
CA SER A 464 0.75 -18.83 -1.83
C SER A 464 1.05 -18.93 -0.33
N GLN A 465 1.14 -17.79 0.36
CA GLN A 465 1.40 -17.73 1.79
C GLN A 465 0.31 -18.46 2.59
N VAL A 466 -0.95 -18.09 2.37
CA VAL A 466 -2.07 -18.66 3.10
C VAL A 466 -2.24 -20.14 2.78
N LEU A 467 -2.19 -20.54 1.49
CA LEU A 467 -2.28 -21.94 1.09
C LEU A 467 -1.17 -22.78 1.71
N GLY A 468 0.06 -22.26 1.76
CA GLY A 468 1.18 -22.95 2.40
C GLY A 468 0.88 -23.26 3.86
N ALA A 469 0.65 -22.21 4.65
CA ALA A 469 0.44 -22.32 6.09
C ALA A 469 -0.80 -23.18 6.43
N VAL A 470 -1.93 -22.94 5.75
CA VAL A 470 -3.18 -23.69 5.96
C VAL A 470 -3.00 -25.16 5.62
N SER A 471 -2.28 -25.48 4.54
CA SER A 471 -2.08 -26.88 4.14
C SER A 471 -1.16 -27.61 5.11
N ASP A 472 -0.09 -26.98 5.59
CA ASP A 472 0.78 -27.60 6.60
C ASP A 472 0.03 -27.88 7.89
N GLU A 473 -0.81 -26.93 8.34
CA GLU A 473 -1.58 -27.09 9.56
C GLU A 473 -2.62 -28.20 9.44
N LEU A 474 -3.33 -28.29 8.31
CA LEU A 474 -4.27 -29.39 8.06
C LEU A 474 -3.55 -30.75 8.09
N VAL A 475 -2.37 -30.86 7.47
CA VAL A 475 -1.55 -32.08 7.53
C VAL A 475 -1.08 -32.39 8.95
N ARG A 476 -0.68 -31.37 9.72
CA ARG A 476 -0.29 -31.56 11.13
C ARG A 476 -1.44 -32.16 11.94
N ARG A 477 -2.68 -31.70 11.71
CA ARG A 477 -3.89 -32.19 12.41
C ARG A 477 -4.27 -33.62 12.07
N GLU A 478 -3.86 -34.14 10.91
CA GLU A 478 -4.02 -35.57 10.58
C GLU A 478 -3.23 -36.47 11.53
N GLY A 479 -2.13 -35.97 12.09
CA GLY A 479 -1.32 -36.68 13.08
C GLY A 479 -1.80 -36.56 14.53
N LEU A 480 -2.84 -35.77 14.80
CA LEU A 480 -3.39 -35.59 16.15
C LEU A 480 -4.44 -36.65 16.50
N THR A 481 -4.71 -36.81 17.79
CA THR A 481 -5.88 -37.55 18.28
C THR A 481 -7.18 -36.80 17.98
N GLN A 482 -8.32 -37.48 18.12
CA GLN A 482 -9.62 -36.82 17.92
C GLN A 482 -9.89 -35.77 19.00
N GLU A 483 -9.56 -36.06 20.26
CA GLU A 483 -9.71 -35.15 21.39
C GLU A 483 -8.92 -33.85 21.19
N GLU A 484 -7.65 -33.95 20.79
CA GLU A 484 -6.83 -32.76 20.48
C GLU A 484 -7.40 -31.93 19.32
N ARG A 485 -8.01 -32.57 18.31
CA ARG A 485 -8.67 -31.84 17.22
C ARG A 485 -9.92 -31.12 17.70
N ASP A 486 -10.73 -31.79 18.51
CA ASP A 486 -11.97 -31.24 19.04
C ASP A 486 -11.68 -30.06 19.99
N ASP A 487 -10.63 -30.14 20.80
CA ASP A 487 -10.17 -29.05 21.68
C ASP A 487 -9.75 -27.80 20.88
N ILE A 488 -8.96 -27.99 19.81
CA ILE A 488 -8.55 -26.90 18.93
C ILE A 488 -9.77 -26.27 18.26
N ASP A 489 -10.71 -27.08 17.75
CA ASP A 489 -11.88 -26.56 17.06
C ASP A 489 -12.88 -25.89 18.01
N ALA A 490 -12.96 -26.33 19.27
CA ALA A 490 -13.81 -25.70 20.29
C ALA A 490 -13.32 -24.30 20.70
N ALA A 491 -12.00 -24.10 20.78
CA ALA A 491 -11.39 -22.82 21.16
C ALA A 491 -11.01 -21.93 19.96
N GLY A 492 -10.98 -22.48 18.76
CA GLY A 492 -10.43 -21.82 17.58
C GLY A 492 -11.30 -20.72 16.98
N LEU A 493 -10.65 -19.85 16.21
CA LEU A 493 -11.28 -18.77 15.45
C LEU A 493 -12.22 -19.32 14.38
N SER A 494 -13.43 -18.75 14.33
CA SER A 494 -14.48 -19.14 13.41
C SER A 494 -14.17 -18.73 11.96
N ILE A 495 -14.95 -19.28 11.01
CA ILE A 495 -14.89 -18.88 9.58
C ILE A 495 -15.06 -17.36 9.43
N SER A 496 -15.99 -16.75 10.19
CA SER A 496 -16.26 -15.32 10.07
C SER A 496 -15.12 -14.44 10.59
N GLU A 497 -14.32 -14.94 11.53
CA GLU A 497 -13.14 -14.26 12.06
C GLU A 497 -11.97 -14.44 11.10
N ALA A 498 -11.70 -15.68 10.69
CA ALA A 498 -10.64 -16.02 9.76
C ALA A 498 -10.75 -15.29 8.41
N MET A 499 -11.97 -15.10 7.89
CA MET A 499 -12.20 -14.37 6.63
C MET A 499 -11.89 -12.86 6.69
N LYS A 500 -11.68 -12.29 7.88
CA LYS A 500 -11.31 -10.86 8.07
C LYS A 500 -9.81 -10.66 8.28
N MET A 501 -9.08 -11.73 8.53
CA MET A 501 -7.64 -11.68 8.82
C MET A 501 -6.85 -11.43 7.53
N SER A 502 -5.72 -10.75 7.66
CA SER A 502 -4.72 -10.59 6.61
C SER A 502 -3.98 -11.92 6.34
N PRO A 503 -3.28 -12.05 5.19
CA PRO A 503 -2.43 -13.22 4.94
C PRO A 503 -1.40 -13.49 6.03
N GLY A 504 -0.84 -12.44 6.64
CA GLY A 504 0.13 -12.53 7.72
C GLY A 504 -0.49 -13.02 9.03
N GLU A 505 -1.65 -12.49 9.40
CA GLU A 505 -2.38 -12.97 10.58
C GLU A 505 -2.77 -14.43 10.42
N ILE A 506 -3.34 -14.82 9.26
CA ILE A 506 -3.69 -16.22 9.00
C ILE A 506 -2.45 -17.10 9.10
N SER A 507 -1.34 -16.78 8.42
CA SER A 507 -0.15 -17.65 8.44
C SER A 507 0.50 -17.74 9.81
N GLY A 508 0.43 -16.67 10.62
CA GLY A 508 0.94 -16.64 11.99
C GLY A 508 0.08 -17.37 13.00
N SER A 509 -1.23 -17.52 12.75
CA SER A 509 -2.19 -18.08 13.72
C SER A 509 -2.93 -19.34 13.22
N VAL A 510 -2.44 -20.03 12.18
CA VAL A 510 -3.14 -21.20 11.60
C VAL A 510 -3.50 -22.27 12.63
N GLY A 511 -2.68 -22.45 13.66
CA GLY A 511 -2.93 -23.39 14.77
C GLY A 511 -4.16 -23.05 15.62
N GLU A 512 -4.58 -21.78 15.62
CA GLU A 512 -5.69 -21.25 16.41
C GLU A 512 -6.98 -21.09 15.60
N ILE A 513 -7.00 -21.51 14.33
CA ILE A 513 -8.15 -21.38 13.44
C ILE A 513 -8.90 -22.72 13.36
N GLN A 514 -10.23 -22.70 13.37
CA GLN A 514 -11.04 -23.92 13.22
C GLN A 514 -10.76 -24.66 11.90
N ALA A 515 -10.79 -25.99 11.92
CA ALA A 515 -10.53 -26.82 10.74
C ALA A 515 -11.47 -26.49 9.57
N ALA A 516 -12.75 -26.21 9.86
CA ALA A 516 -13.72 -25.80 8.85
C ALA A 516 -13.34 -24.48 8.15
N ALA A 517 -12.77 -23.52 8.90
CA ALA A 517 -12.28 -22.26 8.35
C ALA A 517 -11.02 -22.45 7.52
N LEU A 518 -10.07 -23.26 7.99
CA LEU A 518 -8.88 -23.64 7.23
C LEU A 518 -9.24 -24.27 5.88
N VAL A 519 -10.14 -25.26 5.86
CA VAL A 519 -10.61 -25.91 4.62
C VAL A 519 -11.28 -24.90 3.67
N LYS A 520 -12.04 -23.94 4.21
CA LYS A 520 -12.67 -22.87 3.42
C LYS A 520 -11.62 -21.97 2.76
N LEU A 521 -10.63 -21.49 3.52
CA LEU A 521 -9.54 -20.66 3.02
C LEU A 521 -8.75 -21.40 1.93
N GLN A 522 -8.44 -22.68 2.15
CA GLN A 522 -7.75 -23.51 1.18
C GLN A 522 -8.54 -23.64 -0.13
N LYS A 523 -9.86 -23.90 -0.05
CA LYS A 523 -10.77 -23.97 -1.22
C LYS A 523 -10.85 -22.68 -2.01
N ASP A 524 -10.92 -21.54 -1.35
CA ASP A 524 -11.01 -20.25 -2.03
C ASP A 524 -9.73 -19.95 -2.81
N LEU A 525 -8.57 -20.20 -2.21
CA LEU A 525 -7.29 -19.77 -2.75
C LEU A 525 -6.67 -20.78 -3.73
N ILE A 526 -7.02 -22.07 -3.67
CA ILE A 526 -6.47 -23.06 -4.62
C ILE A 526 -6.94 -22.79 -6.07
N SER A 527 -8.07 -22.09 -6.23
CA SER A 527 -8.68 -21.75 -7.50
C SER A 527 -8.84 -20.23 -7.65
N LEU A 528 -7.73 -19.56 -7.99
CA LEU A 528 -7.70 -18.11 -8.18
C LEU A 528 -8.52 -17.59 -9.36
N GLY A 529 -9.22 -18.46 -10.11
CA GLY A 529 -10.01 -18.08 -11.28
C GLY A 529 -11.09 -17.03 -10.98
N VAL A 530 -11.74 -17.09 -9.82
CA VAL A 530 -12.78 -16.14 -9.40
C VAL A 530 -12.18 -14.73 -9.22
N TYR A 531 -11.06 -14.61 -8.51
CA TYR A 531 -10.32 -13.37 -8.30
C TYR A 531 -9.76 -12.82 -9.62
N LYS A 532 -9.06 -13.66 -10.39
CA LYS A 532 -8.45 -13.28 -11.67
C LYS A 532 -9.52 -12.79 -12.65
N LYS A 533 -10.72 -13.38 -12.65
CA LYS A 533 -11.86 -12.93 -13.46
C LYS A 533 -12.36 -11.56 -12.99
N HIS A 534 -12.49 -11.33 -11.68
CA HIS A 534 -12.91 -10.05 -11.12
C HIS A 534 -11.95 -8.93 -11.49
N TYR A 535 -10.67 -9.01 -11.11
CA TYR A 535 -9.70 -7.95 -11.37
C TYR A 535 -9.45 -7.74 -12.86
N SER A 536 -9.50 -8.80 -13.68
CA SER A 536 -9.44 -8.65 -15.14
C SER A 536 -10.67 -7.92 -15.71
N ALA A 537 -11.86 -8.13 -15.13
CA ALA A 537 -13.06 -7.41 -15.52
C ALA A 537 -12.97 -5.93 -15.14
N ALA A 538 -12.58 -5.62 -13.90
CA ALA A 538 -12.34 -4.25 -13.44
C ALA A 538 -11.32 -3.51 -14.32
N ALA A 539 -10.19 -4.15 -14.62
CA ALA A 539 -9.17 -3.58 -15.50
C ALA A 539 -9.65 -3.38 -16.95
N ARG A 540 -10.54 -4.25 -17.47
CA ARG A 540 -11.17 -4.06 -18.79
C ARG A 540 -12.16 -2.90 -18.76
N GLU A 541 -12.96 -2.82 -17.71
CA GLU A 541 -13.95 -1.75 -17.55
C GLU A 541 -13.28 -0.38 -17.45
N ASN A 542 -12.27 -0.22 -16.58
CA ASN A 542 -11.53 1.04 -16.45
C ASN A 542 -10.88 1.45 -17.79
N ARG A 543 -10.41 0.49 -18.60
CA ARG A 543 -9.92 0.78 -19.97
C ARG A 543 -11.02 1.26 -20.91
N LYS A 544 -12.19 0.63 -20.91
CA LYS A 544 -13.34 1.07 -21.71
C LYS A 544 -13.81 2.46 -21.31
N LEU A 545 -13.83 2.71 -19.99
CA LEU A 545 -14.11 4.04 -19.46
C LEU A 545 -13.05 5.03 -19.90
N LYS A 546 -11.77 4.68 -20.06
CA LYS A 546 -10.76 5.59 -20.62
C LYS A 546 -10.99 5.86 -22.13
N THR A 547 -11.15 4.83 -22.95
CA THR A 547 -11.17 4.92 -24.43
C THR A 547 -12.46 5.46 -25.03
N SER A 548 -13.57 5.46 -24.31
CA SER A 548 -14.84 6.05 -24.76
C SER A 548 -14.78 7.57 -25.02
N SER A 549 -13.61 8.21 -24.89
CA SER A 549 -13.38 9.63 -25.18
C SER A 549 -12.95 9.91 -26.63
N THR A 550 -12.78 8.90 -27.49
CA THR A 550 -12.33 9.08 -28.87
C THR A 550 -13.42 8.84 -29.94
N GLY A 551 -14.69 8.72 -29.55
CA GLY A 551 -15.79 8.44 -30.48
C GLY A 551 -16.95 9.43 -30.35
N ASN A 552 -17.10 10.30 -31.35
CA ASN A 552 -18.29 11.05 -31.75
C ASN A 552 -19.11 11.77 -30.67
N SER A 553 -18.78 13.04 -30.46
CA SER A 553 -19.77 14.10 -30.25
C SER A 553 -20.50 14.39 -31.56
N ALA A 554 -21.23 13.41 -32.12
CA ALA A 554 -22.22 13.69 -33.14
C ALA A 554 -23.51 14.05 -32.40
N VAL A 555 -23.81 15.35 -32.37
CA VAL A 555 -25.11 15.88 -31.98
C VAL A 555 -26.17 15.16 -32.82
N PRO A 556 -27.20 14.52 -32.24
CA PRO A 556 -28.32 14.01 -33.03
C PRO A 556 -28.99 15.19 -33.74
N PRO A 557 -29.37 15.07 -35.03
CA PRO A 557 -30.13 16.12 -35.67
C PRO A 557 -31.44 16.31 -34.91
N ILE A 558 -31.73 17.57 -34.61
CA ILE A 558 -33.00 18.00 -34.06
C ILE A 558 -34.07 17.62 -35.08
N LEU A 559 -35.03 16.78 -34.65
CA LEU A 559 -36.32 16.61 -35.33
C LEU A 559 -37.37 17.41 -34.56
#